data_AF-A0A9D0J520-F1
#
_entry.id   AF-A0A9D0J520-F1
#
_cell.length_a   1.000
_cell.length_b   1.000
_cell.length_c   1.000
_cell.angle_alpha   90.00
_cell.angle_beta   90.00
_cell.angle_gamma   90.00
#
_symmetry.space_group_name_H-M   'P 1'
#
loop_
_entity.id
_entity.type
_entity.pdbx_description
1 polymer ?
#
loop_
_entity_poly.entity_id
_entity_poly.type
_entity_poly.pdbx_seq_one_letter_code
_entity_poly.pdbx_strand_id
1 'polypeptide(L)'
;MAIIFPIKKAEAPVTRLFLLLLLALFSTLDAAELHLTLDSVSDDGKSATIATARVEPGVSGFVVRHFTPEHSAIIANAISKHYDDTSRTLTVRISEYTGLRQNSLPKGNWKPKTGDELILAFAYSRGTLIAPTRKI
;
A
#
# COMPACT_ATOMS: atom_id res chain seq x y z
N MET A 1 12.40 -30.08 54.48
CA MET A 1 11.73 -30.85 53.41
C MET A 1 11.43 -29.88 52.27
N ALA A 2 12.27 -29.85 51.23
CA ALA A 2 12.12 -28.94 50.09
C ALA A 2 11.74 -29.77 48.86
N ILE A 3 10.55 -29.53 48.32
CA ILE A 3 10.04 -30.20 47.13
C ILE A 3 10.57 -29.41 45.92
N ILE A 4 11.61 -29.95 45.28
CA ILE A 4 12.15 -29.41 44.03
C ILE A 4 11.31 -30.00 42.89
N PHE A 5 10.45 -29.18 42.26
CA PHE A 5 9.80 -29.54 41.01
C PHE A 5 10.85 -29.62 39.89
N PRO A 6 10.92 -30.71 39.12
CA PRO A 6 11.83 -30.77 37.98
C PRO A 6 11.27 -29.89 36.84
N ILE A 7 11.95 -28.79 36.56
CA ILE A 7 11.71 -28.03 35.32
C ILE A 7 12.19 -28.92 34.18
N LYS A 8 11.23 -29.42 33.39
CA LYS A 8 11.49 -30.22 32.19
C LYS A 8 12.29 -29.36 31.22
N LYS A 9 13.56 -29.72 31.02
CA LYS A 9 14.47 -29.07 30.07
C LYS A 9 13.89 -29.26 28.67
N ALA A 10 13.32 -28.21 28.09
CA ALA A 10 12.80 -28.26 26.73
C ALA A 10 13.91 -28.76 25.79
N GLU A 11 13.60 -29.79 25.01
CA GLU A 11 14.58 -30.45 24.15
C GLU A 11 15.06 -29.46 23.06
N ALA A 12 16.36 -29.15 23.09
CA ALA A 12 17.02 -28.22 22.17
C ALA A 12 16.70 -28.40 20.66
N PRO A 13 16.46 -29.60 20.09
CA PRO A 13 16.09 -29.72 18.68
C PRO A 13 14.67 -29.22 18.39
N VAL A 14 13.71 -29.42 19.31
CA VAL A 14 12.31 -29.01 19.11
C VAL A 14 12.20 -27.48 19.12
N THR A 15 12.93 -26.82 20.01
CA THR A 15 12.98 -25.34 20.06
C THR A 15 13.63 -24.74 18.81
N ARG A 16 14.68 -25.37 18.27
CA ARG A 16 15.33 -24.92 17.02
C ARG A 16 14.43 -25.12 15.80
N LEU A 17 13.73 -26.26 15.73
CA LEU A 17 12.78 -26.53 14.65
C LEU A 17 11.59 -25.58 14.71
N PHE A 18 11.05 -25.31 15.90
CA PHE A 18 9.98 -24.35 16.11
C PHE A 18 10.40 -22.93 15.70
N LEU A 19 11.63 -22.52 16.04
CA LEU A 19 12.16 -21.22 15.65
C LEU A 19 12.34 -21.08 14.13
N LEU A 20 12.82 -22.13 13.46
CA LEU A 20 12.94 -22.17 11.99
C LEU A 20 11.57 -22.10 11.30
N LEU A 21 10.56 -22.79 11.85
CA LEU A 21 9.20 -22.72 11.34
C LEU A 21 8.60 -21.32 11.49
N LEU A 22 8.85 -20.68 12.65
CA LEU A 22 8.41 -19.32 12.92
C LEU A 22 9.07 -18.30 11.96
N LEU A 23 10.37 -18.45 11.70
CA LEU A 23 11.11 -17.58 10.79
C LEU A 23 10.58 -17.70 9.34
N ALA A 24 10.26 -18.92 8.91
CA ALA A 24 9.68 -19.18 7.58
C ALA A 24 8.30 -18.53 7.39
N LEU A 25 7.47 -18.50 8.44
CA LEU A 25 6.16 -17.84 8.43
C LEU A 25 6.27 -16.30 8.32
N PHE A 26 7.31 -15.69 8.90
CA PHE A 26 7.50 -14.24 8.82
C PHE A 26 8.02 -13.77 7.45
N SER A 27 8.71 -14.62 6.68
CA SER A 27 9.16 -14.30 5.32
C SER A 27 8.04 -14.11 4.30
N THR A 28 6.79 -14.46 4.62
CA THR A 28 5.65 -14.30 3.70
C THR A 28 4.76 -13.10 4.05
N LEU A 29 5.07 -12.32 5.09
CA LEU A 29 4.37 -11.06 5.36
C LEU A 29 4.91 -9.96 4.45
N ASP A 30 4.55 -10.03 3.18
CA ASP A 30 4.69 -8.90 2.28
C ASP A 30 3.36 -8.15 2.24
N ALA A 31 3.37 -6.91 2.71
CA ALA A 31 2.20 -6.02 2.61
C ALA A 31 2.08 -5.57 1.15
N ALA A 32 1.44 -6.39 0.32
CA ALA A 32 1.39 -6.18 -1.12
C ALA A 32 0.61 -4.89 -1.47
N GLU A 33 1.28 -4.00 -2.20
CA GLU A 33 0.66 -2.90 -2.93
C GLU A 33 -0.07 -3.45 -4.16
N LEU A 34 -1.25 -2.91 -4.46
CA LEU A 34 -2.01 -3.31 -5.64
C LEU A 34 -1.79 -2.26 -6.75
N HIS A 35 -1.00 -2.64 -7.75
CA HIS A 35 -0.70 -1.80 -8.92
C HIS A 35 -1.68 -2.09 -10.05
N LEU A 36 -2.38 -1.04 -10.49
CA LEU A 36 -3.41 -1.10 -11.52
C LEU A 36 -3.21 0.03 -12.53
N THR A 37 -3.90 -0.04 -13.66
CA THR A 37 -3.91 1.03 -14.68
C THR A 37 -5.30 1.64 -14.75
N LEU A 38 -5.41 2.96 -14.88
CA LEU A 38 -6.69 3.62 -15.07
C LEU A 38 -7.22 3.35 -16.49
N ASP A 39 -8.40 2.73 -16.60
CA ASP A 39 -9.03 2.47 -17.90
C ASP A 39 -9.74 3.72 -18.42
N SER A 40 -10.49 4.40 -17.54
CA SER A 40 -11.17 5.64 -17.88
C SER A 40 -11.13 6.63 -16.72
N VAL A 41 -11.18 7.90 -17.04
CA VAL A 41 -11.25 9.02 -16.09
C VAL A 41 -12.44 9.89 -16.49
N SER A 42 -13.24 10.33 -15.52
CA SER A 42 -14.36 11.23 -15.77
C SER A 42 -13.91 12.58 -16.33
N ASP A 43 -14.79 13.27 -17.05
CA ASP A 43 -14.51 14.59 -17.62
C ASP A 43 -14.10 15.64 -16.57
N ASP A 44 -14.63 15.51 -15.34
CA ASP A 44 -14.30 16.38 -14.22
C ASP A 44 -13.00 15.97 -13.47
N GLY A 45 -12.42 14.83 -13.82
CA GLY A 45 -11.19 14.28 -13.22
C GLY A 45 -11.35 13.81 -11.78
N LYS A 46 -12.58 13.67 -11.27
CA LYS A 46 -12.86 13.31 -9.87
C LYS A 46 -13.19 11.83 -9.67
N SER A 47 -13.37 11.06 -10.74
CA SER A 47 -13.53 9.61 -10.66
C SER A 47 -12.78 8.91 -11.79
N ALA A 48 -12.47 7.65 -11.56
CA ALA A 48 -11.89 6.77 -12.57
C ALA A 48 -12.39 5.34 -12.41
N THR A 49 -12.35 4.58 -13.49
CA THR A 49 -12.73 3.17 -13.52
C THR A 49 -11.55 2.28 -13.87
N ILE A 50 -11.53 1.09 -13.29
CA ILE A 50 -10.45 0.11 -13.43
C ILE A 50 -11.05 -1.30 -13.48
N ALA A 51 -10.67 -2.11 -14.46
CA ALA A 51 -10.92 -3.54 -14.50
C ALA A 51 -9.95 -4.26 -13.56
N THR A 52 -10.48 -4.87 -12.50
CA THR A 52 -9.65 -5.52 -11.47
C THR A 52 -10.43 -6.63 -10.77
N ALA A 53 -9.73 -7.47 -10.00
CA ALA A 53 -10.36 -8.27 -8.96
C ALA A 53 -11.02 -7.37 -7.90
N ARG A 54 -11.94 -7.96 -7.12
CA ARG A 54 -12.72 -7.26 -6.11
C ARG A 54 -11.84 -6.51 -5.12
N VAL A 55 -12.11 -5.21 -4.99
CA VAL A 55 -11.52 -4.32 -3.98
C VAL A 55 -12.65 -3.73 -3.16
N GLU A 56 -12.55 -3.87 -1.84
CA GLU A 56 -13.57 -3.35 -0.93
C GLU A 56 -13.59 -1.81 -0.93
N PRO A 57 -14.75 -1.17 -0.73
CA PRO A 57 -14.85 0.27 -0.58
C PRO A 57 -14.01 0.82 0.58
N GLY A 58 -13.40 1.99 0.39
CA GLY A 58 -12.60 2.68 1.42
C GLY A 58 -11.09 2.40 1.37
N VAL A 59 -10.63 1.46 0.54
CA VAL A 59 -9.20 1.26 0.27
C VAL A 59 -8.64 2.53 -0.37
N SER A 60 -7.65 3.11 0.30
CA SER A 60 -6.99 4.34 -0.13
C SER A 60 -5.74 4.04 -0.94
N GLY A 61 -5.31 5.02 -1.72
CA GLY A 61 -4.15 4.90 -2.59
C GLY A 61 -3.86 6.18 -3.35
N PHE A 62 -3.08 6.05 -4.41
CA PHE A 62 -2.51 7.16 -5.18
C PHE A 62 -2.62 6.92 -6.68
N VAL A 63 -2.87 7.99 -7.43
CA VAL A 63 -2.65 8.02 -8.87
C VAL A 63 -1.22 8.48 -9.12
N VAL A 64 -0.46 7.66 -9.85
CA VAL A 64 0.94 7.87 -10.17
C VAL A 64 1.08 8.05 -11.67
N ARG A 65 1.78 9.11 -12.06
CA ARG A 65 2.18 9.34 -13.44
C ARG A 65 3.65 9.00 -13.62
N HIS A 66 3.93 8.12 -14.57
CA HIS A 66 5.27 7.88 -15.08
C HIS A 66 5.54 8.84 -16.23
N PHE A 67 6.55 9.70 -16.09
CA PHE A 67 7.00 10.61 -17.14
C PHE A 67 8.08 9.95 -18.01
N THR A 68 8.87 9.07 -17.40
CA THR A 68 9.86 8.17 -18.00
C THR A 68 9.85 6.88 -17.19
N PRO A 69 10.49 5.78 -17.66
CA PRO A 69 10.57 4.55 -16.88
C PRO A 69 11.21 4.73 -15.49
N GLU A 70 12.11 5.70 -15.32
CA GLU A 70 12.82 5.96 -14.06
C GLU A 70 12.21 7.08 -13.22
N HIS A 71 11.34 7.92 -13.80
CA HIS A 71 10.80 9.11 -13.13
C HIS A 71 9.28 9.09 -13.10
N SER A 72 8.73 9.06 -11.88
CA SER A 72 7.30 9.11 -11.61
C SER A 72 6.95 10.05 -10.46
N ALA A 73 5.70 10.51 -10.41
CA ALA A 73 5.19 11.32 -9.31
C ALA A 73 3.76 10.92 -8.94
N ILE A 74 3.43 11.05 -7.65
CA ILE A 74 2.05 11.02 -7.17
C ILE A 74 1.39 12.33 -7.63
N ILE A 75 0.31 12.21 -8.40
CA ILE A 75 -0.43 13.38 -8.92
C ILE A 75 -1.80 13.56 -8.27
N ALA A 76 -2.36 12.51 -7.67
CA ALA A 76 -3.64 12.58 -6.97
C ALA A 76 -3.79 11.49 -5.90
N ASN A 77 -4.67 11.74 -4.93
CA ASN A 77 -5.20 10.73 -4.03
C ASN A 77 -6.31 9.93 -4.72
N ALA A 78 -6.43 8.65 -4.42
CA ALA A 78 -7.52 7.79 -4.87
C ALA A 78 -8.11 7.01 -3.69
N ILE A 79 -9.44 6.82 -3.69
CA ILE A 79 -10.13 5.98 -2.70
C ILE A 79 -11.18 5.14 -3.42
N SER A 80 -11.19 3.83 -3.20
CA SER A 80 -12.21 2.94 -3.74
C SER A 80 -13.59 3.33 -3.23
N LYS A 81 -14.56 3.41 -4.15
CA LYS A 81 -15.94 3.79 -3.85
C LYS A 81 -16.91 2.65 -4.03
N HIS A 82 -16.83 1.98 -5.17
CA HIS A 82 -17.78 0.95 -5.54
C HIS A 82 -17.11 -0.05 -6.47
N TYR A 83 -17.43 -1.33 -6.30
CA TYR A 83 -17.02 -2.40 -7.18
C TYR A 83 -18.28 -3.05 -7.75
N ASP A 84 -18.36 -3.17 -9.07
CA ASP A 84 -19.44 -3.85 -9.78
C ASP A 84 -19.00 -5.28 -10.10
N ASP A 85 -19.62 -6.27 -9.44
CA ASP A 85 -19.33 -7.71 -9.65
C ASP A 85 -19.70 -8.19 -11.06
N THR A 86 -20.62 -7.52 -11.75
CA THR A 86 -21.09 -7.90 -13.09
C THR A 86 -20.06 -7.50 -14.15
N SER A 87 -19.64 -6.23 -14.13
CA SER A 87 -18.65 -5.70 -15.07
C SER A 87 -17.20 -5.88 -14.60
N ARG A 88 -16.99 -6.38 -13.37
CA ARG A 88 -15.67 -6.50 -12.71
C ARG A 88 -14.89 -5.19 -12.70
N THR A 89 -15.62 -4.09 -12.49
CA THR A 89 -15.08 -2.74 -12.58
C THR A 89 -15.10 -2.08 -11.21
N LEU A 90 -13.93 -1.59 -10.79
CA LEU A 90 -13.76 -0.73 -9.64
C LEU A 90 -13.91 0.73 -10.06
N THR A 91 -14.74 1.47 -9.32
CA THR A 91 -14.80 2.93 -9.38
C THR A 91 -14.05 3.52 -8.19
N VAL A 92 -13.11 4.42 -8.48
CA VAL A 92 -12.36 5.18 -7.47
C VAL A 92 -12.74 6.66 -7.52
N ARG A 93 -12.75 7.31 -6.36
CA ARG A 93 -12.83 8.78 -6.25
C ARG A 93 -11.42 9.35 -6.17
N ILE A 94 -11.18 10.40 -6.96
CA ILE A 94 -9.91 11.10 -7.05
C ILE A 94 -10.01 12.47 -6.37
N SER A 95 -8.93 12.90 -5.72
CA SER A 95 -8.79 14.24 -5.14
C SER A 95 -7.34 14.73 -5.17
N GLU A 96 -7.13 16.05 -5.01
CA GLU A 96 -5.77 16.64 -4.99
C GLU A 96 -4.88 15.94 -3.95
N TYR A 97 -3.63 15.66 -4.34
CA TYR A 97 -2.60 15.18 -3.43
C TYR A 97 -1.83 16.37 -2.82
N THR A 98 -1.83 16.47 -1.50
CA THR A 98 -1.17 17.56 -0.76
C THR A 98 -0.10 17.07 0.22
N GLY A 99 0.18 15.75 0.26
CA GLY A 99 1.06 15.12 1.25
C GLY A 99 2.53 15.56 1.19
N LEU A 100 3.01 15.98 0.01
CA LEU A 100 4.40 16.44 -0.21
C LEU A 100 4.50 17.92 -0.59
N ARG A 101 3.51 18.74 -0.20
CA ARG A 101 3.50 20.16 -0.55
C ARG A 101 4.72 20.88 0.04
N GLN A 102 5.50 21.53 -0.81
CA GLN A 102 6.60 22.43 -0.44
C GLN A 102 6.31 23.84 -0.96
N ASN A 103 6.35 24.84 -0.08
CA ASN A 103 6.05 26.23 -0.48
C ASN A 103 7.08 26.81 -1.46
N SER A 104 8.30 26.27 -1.44
CA SER A 104 9.42 26.74 -2.26
C SER A 104 9.53 26.04 -3.62
N LEU A 105 8.69 25.03 -3.88
CA LEU A 105 8.72 24.27 -5.13
C LEU A 105 7.42 24.49 -5.91
N PRO A 106 7.50 24.57 -7.26
CA PRO A 106 6.30 24.65 -8.07
C PRO A 106 5.45 23.37 -7.92
N LYS A 107 4.13 23.53 -7.98
CA LYS A 107 3.22 22.40 -8.14
C LYS A 107 3.13 22.01 -9.61
N GLY A 108 3.10 20.73 -9.90
CA GLY A 108 2.73 20.27 -11.25
C GLY A 108 1.23 20.42 -11.49
N ASN A 109 0.85 20.81 -12.71
CA ASN A 109 -0.54 20.98 -13.14
C ASN A 109 -1.06 19.73 -13.87
N TRP A 110 -0.69 18.54 -13.39
CA TRP A 110 -1.03 17.28 -14.02
C TRP A 110 -2.42 16.82 -13.56
N LYS A 111 -3.31 16.58 -14.52
CA LYS A 111 -4.59 15.91 -14.28
C LYS A 111 -4.47 14.40 -14.54
N PRO A 112 -5.13 13.53 -13.75
CA PRO A 112 -5.25 12.11 -14.06
C PRO A 112 -5.77 11.86 -15.48
N LYS A 113 -5.30 10.80 -16.12
CA LYS A 113 -5.78 10.36 -17.45
C LYS A 113 -5.70 8.83 -17.57
N THR A 114 -6.39 8.28 -18.56
CA THR A 114 -6.27 6.87 -18.95
C THR A 114 -4.81 6.47 -19.17
N GLY A 115 -4.42 5.33 -18.62
CA GLY A 115 -3.05 4.82 -18.67
C GLY A 115 -2.14 5.29 -17.53
N ASP A 116 -2.57 6.22 -16.67
CA ASP A 116 -1.85 6.46 -15.42
C ASP A 116 -1.97 5.23 -14.49
N GLU A 117 -0.97 5.06 -13.63
CA GLU A 117 -0.95 3.98 -12.64
C GLU A 117 -1.80 4.37 -11.43
N LEU A 118 -2.56 3.40 -10.92
CA LEU A 118 -3.25 3.47 -9.64
C LEU A 118 -2.58 2.48 -8.69
N ILE A 119 -2.05 2.98 -7.58
CA ILE A 119 -1.50 2.15 -6.50
C ILE A 119 -2.47 2.20 -5.34
N LEU A 120 -3.05 1.06 -4.97
CA LEU A 120 -3.95 0.91 -3.82
C LEU A 120 -3.27 0.15 -2.68
N ALA A 121 -3.82 0.32 -1.48
CA ALA A 121 -3.27 -0.16 -0.22
C ALA A 121 -2.08 0.66 0.28
N PHE A 122 -1.23 0.06 1.12
CA PHE A 122 -0.24 0.79 1.90
C PHE A 122 0.97 1.16 1.05
N ALA A 123 1.17 2.45 0.76
CA ALA A 123 2.35 2.94 0.02
C ALA A 123 3.63 2.99 0.88
N TYR A 124 3.92 1.92 1.62
CA TYR A 124 5.12 1.82 2.46
C TYR A 124 6.40 1.83 1.61
N SER A 125 6.33 1.48 0.32
CA SER A 125 7.46 1.59 -0.60
C SER A 125 7.92 3.04 -0.85
N ARG A 126 7.07 4.05 -0.56
CA ARG A 126 7.33 5.46 -0.90
C ARG A 126 7.50 6.37 0.31
N GLY A 127 7.54 5.82 1.52
CA GLY A 127 7.73 6.58 2.77
C GLY A 127 8.76 5.96 3.69
N THR A 128 9.83 6.71 4.02
CA THR A 128 10.73 6.33 5.12
C THR A 128 10.07 6.73 6.44
N LEU A 129 9.74 5.74 7.27
CA LEU A 129 9.30 6.00 8.65
C LEU A 129 10.49 6.53 9.47
N ILE A 130 10.55 7.84 9.66
CA ILE A 130 11.50 8.45 10.59
C ILE A 130 10.79 8.59 11.93
N ALA A 131 10.95 7.58 12.79
CA ALA A 131 10.54 7.71 14.18
C ALA A 131 11.57 8.58 14.93
N PRO A 132 11.15 9.57 15.73
CA PRO A 132 12.07 10.35 16.54
C PRO A 132 12.76 9.45 17.56
N THR A 133 14.10 9.39 17.55
CA THR A 133 14.86 8.79 18.64
C THR A 133 14.85 9.76 19.81
N ARG A 134 14.18 9.42 20.91
CA ARG A 134 14.26 10.20 22.14
C ARG A 134 15.63 9.95 22.76
N LYS A 135 16.59 10.87 22.62
CA LYS A 135 17.69 10.96 23.60
C LYS A 135 17.09 11.63 24.84
N ILE A 136 16.93 10.85 25.91
CA ILE A 136 16.89 11.39 27.27
C ILE A 136 18.27 11.09 27.85
#